data_AF-A0A3D9BTW1-F1
#
_entry.id   AF-A0A3D9BTW1-F1
#
_cell.length_a   1.000
_cell.length_b   1.000
_cell.length_c   1.000
_cell.angle_alpha   90.00
_cell.angle_beta   90.00
_cell.angle_gamma   90.00
#
_symmetry.space_group_name_H-M   'P 1'
#
loop_
_entity.id
_entity.type
_entity.pdbx_description
1 polymer ?
#
loop_
_entity_poly.entity_id
_entity_poly.type
_entity_poly.pdbx_seq_one_letter_code
_entity_poly.pdbx_strand_id
1 'polypeptide(L)'
;MEVFSIITSDKNILKKFEEFIFNYSKLKFDFKDESTVYFKNLIDNKNEIYYHFIPVDFEEILINYSKLEIDYLQKKIGNILYIIDLQYRDEEFLKQMLNDFKFYINKDSFINIGEIILYSHPFKGIVTEI
;
A
#
# COMPACT_ATOMS: atom_id res chain seq x y z
N MET A 1 8.31 6.51 12.68
CA MET A 1 7.29 6.35 11.63
C MET A 1 7.29 4.90 11.28
N GLU A 2 6.12 4.33 11.10
CA GLU A 2 5.95 2.91 10.84
C GLU A 2 5.74 2.70 9.35
N VAL A 3 6.12 1.52 8.86
CA VAL A 3 5.96 1.14 7.45
C VAL A 3 4.76 0.21 7.34
N PHE A 4 4.07 0.29 6.22
CA PHE A 4 3.01 -0.61 5.83
C PHE A 4 3.08 -0.84 4.32
N SER A 5 3.10 -2.09 3.89
CA SER A 5 3.25 -2.44 2.47
C SER A 5 1.93 -2.95 1.89
N ILE A 6 1.49 -2.39 0.78
CA ILE A 6 0.45 -2.96 -0.09
C ILE A 6 1.16 -3.79 -1.15
N ILE A 7 0.86 -5.08 -1.24
CA ILE A 7 1.44 -5.99 -2.23
C ILE A 7 0.34 -6.52 -3.15
N THR A 8 0.57 -6.45 -4.46
CA THR A 8 -0.42 -6.88 -5.46
C THR A 8 0.26 -7.34 -6.75
N SER A 9 -0.37 -8.24 -7.52
CA SER A 9 0.02 -8.54 -8.90
C SER A 9 -0.70 -7.69 -9.93
N ASP A 10 -1.71 -6.90 -9.53
CA ASP A 10 -2.49 -6.08 -10.44
C ASP A 10 -1.93 -4.66 -10.52
N LYS A 11 -1.31 -4.35 -11.66
CA LYS A 11 -0.78 -3.00 -11.94
C LYS A 11 -1.86 -1.92 -11.87
N ASN A 12 -3.14 -2.24 -12.09
CA ASN A 12 -4.23 -1.28 -12.00
C ASN A 12 -4.43 -0.78 -10.56
N ILE A 13 -4.12 -1.60 -9.56
CA ILE A 13 -4.19 -1.19 -8.14
C ILE A 13 -3.20 -0.06 -7.86
N LEU A 14 -1.99 -0.10 -8.45
CA LEU A 14 -1.03 1.00 -8.32
C LEU A 14 -1.61 2.31 -8.85
N LYS A 15 -2.17 2.27 -10.07
CA LYS A 15 -2.76 3.44 -10.71
C LYS A 15 -3.91 3.99 -9.88
N LYS A 16 -4.80 3.13 -9.40
CA LYS A 16 -5.92 3.53 -8.54
C LYS A 16 -5.47 4.08 -7.20
N PHE A 17 -4.41 3.53 -6.61
CA PHE A 17 -3.85 4.06 -5.39
C PHE A 17 -3.32 5.48 -5.60
N GLU A 18 -2.58 5.72 -6.69
CA GLU A 18 -2.11 7.06 -7.05
C GLU A 18 -3.28 8.02 -7.29
N GLU A 19 -4.28 7.63 -8.08
CA GLU A 19 -5.48 8.44 -8.30
C GLU A 19 -6.22 8.73 -6.99
N PHE A 20 -6.35 7.74 -6.10
CA PHE A 20 -6.99 7.90 -4.79
C PHE A 20 -6.22 8.86 -3.89
N ILE A 21 -4.92 8.64 -3.66
CA ILE A 21 -4.14 9.36 -2.65
C ILE A 21 -3.98 10.84 -3.01
N PHE A 22 -3.82 11.15 -4.31
CA PHE A 22 -3.76 12.54 -4.79
C PHE A 22 -5.08 13.29 -4.65
N ASN A 23 -6.21 12.58 -4.61
CA ASN A 23 -7.55 13.16 -4.46
C ASN A 23 -8.16 12.93 -3.08
N TYR A 24 -7.42 12.32 -2.14
CA TYR A 24 -7.94 11.97 -0.83
C TYR A 24 -8.10 13.21 0.04
N SER A 25 -9.35 13.57 0.35
CA SER A 25 -9.73 14.85 0.95
C SER A 25 -9.23 15.10 2.38
N LYS A 26 -8.48 14.17 2.98
CA LYS A 26 -7.85 14.33 4.31
C LYS A 26 -6.34 14.55 4.23
N LEU A 27 -5.77 14.43 3.04
CA LEU A 27 -4.36 14.69 2.75
C LEU A 27 -4.21 15.87 1.80
N LYS A 28 -3.05 16.51 1.91
CA LYS A 28 -2.56 17.51 0.97
C LYS A 28 -1.25 17.01 0.41
N PHE A 29 -1.15 16.99 -0.92
CA PHE A 29 0.14 16.78 -1.59
C PHE A 29 1.12 17.87 -1.12
N ASP A 30 2.33 17.44 -0.73
CA ASP A 30 3.40 18.34 -0.31
C ASP A 30 4.49 18.43 -1.37
N PHE A 31 5.14 17.29 -1.66
CA PHE A 31 6.26 17.21 -2.58
C PHE A 31 6.46 15.78 -3.09
N LYS A 32 7.18 15.62 -4.20
CA LYS A 32 7.58 14.33 -4.77
C LYS A 32 9.06 14.42 -5.18
N ASP A 33 9.88 13.52 -4.67
CA ASP A 33 11.24 13.30 -5.20
C ASP A 33 11.27 12.18 -6.25
N GLU A 34 12.46 11.68 -6.58
CA GLU A 34 12.65 10.66 -7.63
C GLU A 34 11.84 9.38 -7.39
N SER A 35 11.63 8.98 -6.15
CA SER A 35 10.99 7.69 -5.80
C SER A 35 9.92 7.77 -4.72
N THR A 36 9.80 8.91 -4.03
CA THR A 36 8.95 9.09 -2.86
C THR A 36 7.99 10.26 -3.04
N VAL A 37 6.73 10.03 -2.68
CA VAL A 37 5.67 11.05 -2.71
C VAL A 37 5.24 11.36 -1.28
N TYR A 38 5.21 12.64 -0.91
CA TYR A 38 4.94 13.12 0.44
C TYR A 38 3.59 13.83 0.54
N PHE A 39 2.84 13.50 1.60
CA PHE A 39 1.54 14.06 1.92
C PHE A 39 1.50 14.56 3.37
N LYS A 40 0.88 15.71 3.54
CA LYS A 40 0.60 16.33 4.85
C LYS A 40 -0.86 16.14 5.23
N ASN A 41 -1.11 16.05 6.52
CA ASN A 41 -2.45 16.10 7.08
C ASN A 41 -3.06 17.48 6.81
N LEU A 42 -4.30 17.54 6.34
CA LEU A 42 -4.97 18.82 6.06
C LEU A 42 -5.28 19.66 7.32
N ILE A 43 -5.37 19.03 8.49
CA ILE A 43 -5.77 19.67 9.74
C ILE A 43 -4.56 20.32 10.42
N ASP A 44 -3.48 19.55 10.63
CA ASP A 44 -2.31 20.01 11.40
C ASP A 44 -1.08 20.34 10.54
N ASN A 45 -1.16 20.14 9.21
CA ASN A 45 -0.11 20.39 8.23
C ASN A 45 1.22 19.65 8.50
N LYS A 46 1.20 18.60 9.34
CA LYS A 46 2.34 17.73 9.58
C LYS A 46 2.38 16.60 8.55
N ASN A 47 3.56 16.04 8.32
CA ASN A 47 3.72 14.88 7.46
C ASN A 47 2.92 13.70 8.01
N GLU A 48 2.03 13.16 7.17
CA GLU A 48 1.10 12.13 7.57
C GLU A 48 1.42 10.82 6.87
N ILE A 49 1.58 10.88 5.54
CA ILE A 49 1.87 9.73 4.70
C ILE A 49 2.95 10.12 3.71
N TYR A 50 3.87 9.20 3.46
CA TYR A 50 4.62 9.17 2.23
C TYR A 50 4.66 7.75 1.71
N TYR A 51 4.80 7.63 0.39
CA TYR A 51 4.88 6.32 -0.21
C TYR A 51 5.91 6.27 -1.32
N HIS A 52 6.45 5.08 -1.52
CA HIS A 52 7.28 4.75 -2.68
C HIS A 52 6.67 3.57 -3.43
N PHE A 53 6.72 3.66 -4.75
CA PHE A 53 6.44 2.53 -5.61
C PHE A 53 7.74 1.77 -5.84
N ILE A 54 7.77 0.51 -5.44
CA ILE A 54 8.86 -0.37 -5.82
C ILE A 54 8.31 -1.36 -6.86
N PRO A 55 8.70 -1.25 -8.14
CA PRO A 55 8.64 -2.39 -9.04
C PRO A 55 9.68 -3.38 -8.54
N VAL A 56 9.27 -4.32 -7.72
CA VAL A 56 10.20 -5.27 -7.11
C VAL A 56 10.38 -6.42 -8.08
N ASP A 57 11.56 -6.53 -8.69
CA ASP A 57 11.94 -7.79 -9.29
C ASP A 57 11.98 -8.85 -8.19
N PHE A 58 11.54 -10.07 -8.50
CA PHE A 58 11.37 -11.14 -7.52
C PHE A 58 12.64 -11.37 -6.66
N GLU A 59 13.83 -11.09 -7.20
CA GLU A 59 15.11 -11.14 -6.50
C GLU A 59 15.22 -10.19 -5.30
N GLU A 60 14.66 -8.98 -5.36
CA GLU A 60 14.65 -8.06 -4.21
C GLU A 60 13.70 -8.52 -3.10
N ILE A 61 12.63 -9.25 -3.46
CA ILE A 61 11.75 -9.89 -2.48
C ILE A 61 12.49 -11.04 -1.78
N LEU A 62 13.30 -11.80 -2.50
CA LEU A 62 14.13 -12.87 -1.93
C LEU A 62 15.10 -12.37 -0.85
N ILE A 63 15.56 -11.12 -0.95
CA ILE A 63 16.52 -10.52 -0.02
C ILE A 63 15.82 -9.99 1.23
N ASN A 64 14.62 -9.41 1.09
CA ASN A 64 13.96 -8.66 2.16
C ASN A 64 12.89 -9.46 2.92
N TYR A 65 12.42 -10.58 2.37
CA TYR A 65 11.38 -11.40 2.97
C TYR A 65 11.90 -12.78 3.34
N SER A 66 11.33 -13.39 4.38
CA SER A 66 11.65 -14.78 4.72
C SER A 66 11.09 -15.74 3.67
N LYS A 67 11.71 -16.92 3.55
CA LYS A 67 11.26 -17.97 2.62
C LYS A 67 9.77 -18.31 2.78
N LEU A 68 9.25 -18.31 4.01
CA LEU A 68 7.83 -18.58 4.27
C LEU A 68 6.91 -17.49 3.71
N GLU A 69 7.31 -16.23 3.82
CA GLU A 69 6.56 -15.09 3.27
C GLU A 69 6.62 -15.12 1.75
N ILE A 70 7.78 -15.41 1.18
CA ILE A 70 7.97 -15.56 -0.27
C ILE A 70 7.09 -16.69 -0.82
N ASP A 71 7.15 -17.89 -0.22
CA ASP A 71 6.36 -19.04 -0.66
C ASP A 71 4.85 -18.74 -0.57
N TYR A 72 4.41 -17.99 0.46
CA TYR A 72 3.04 -17.53 0.61
C TYR A 72 2.64 -16.53 -0.49
N LEU A 73 3.45 -15.50 -0.72
CA LEU A 73 3.22 -14.47 -1.73
C LEU A 73 3.16 -15.08 -3.13
N GLN A 74 4.09 -15.97 -3.47
CA GLN A 74 4.09 -16.70 -4.75
C GLN A 74 2.83 -17.53 -4.94
N LYS A 75 2.42 -18.29 -3.91
CA LYS A 75 1.22 -19.13 -3.98
C LYS A 75 -0.06 -18.32 -4.14
N LYS A 76 -0.10 -17.12 -3.57
CA LYS A 76 -1.31 -16.29 -3.51
C LYS A 76 -1.44 -15.28 -4.64
N ILE A 77 -0.33 -14.71 -5.10
CA ILE A 77 -0.32 -13.52 -5.96
C ILE A 77 0.40 -13.80 -7.30
N GLY A 78 1.35 -14.75 -7.32
CA GLY A 78 2.14 -15.12 -8.48
C GLY A 78 3.55 -14.52 -8.47
N ASN A 79 4.18 -14.46 -9.65
CA ASN A 79 5.59 -14.07 -9.78
C ASN A 79 5.83 -12.58 -10.06
N ILE A 80 4.79 -11.83 -10.42
CA ILE A 80 4.88 -10.38 -10.66
C ILE A 80 4.25 -9.69 -9.46
N LEU A 81 5.04 -8.87 -8.77
CA LEU A 81 4.64 -8.22 -7.54
C LEU A 81 4.93 -6.72 -7.64
N TYR A 82 3.93 -5.94 -7.26
CA TYR A 82 4.00 -4.50 -7.11
C TYR A 82 3.86 -4.17 -5.64
N ILE A 83 4.77 -3.36 -5.12
CA ILE A 83 4.75 -2.96 -3.71
C ILE A 83 4.57 -1.44 -3.61
N ILE A 84 3.60 -1.04 -2.77
CA ILE A 84 3.42 0.33 -2.30
C ILE A 84 3.79 0.34 -0.83
N ASP A 85 4.97 0.86 -0.53
CA ASP A 85 5.40 1.03 0.86
C ASP A 85 4.93 2.39 1.36
N LEU A 86 4.08 2.36 2.36
CA LEU A 86 3.48 3.50 3.03
C LEU A 86 4.17 3.72 4.36
N GLN A 87 4.78 4.88 4.53
CA GLN A 87 5.26 5.32 5.83
C GLN A 87 4.29 6.31 6.41
N TYR A 88 3.85 6.04 7.64
CA TYR A 88 2.77 6.78 8.26
C TYR A 88 3.13 7.26 9.67
N ARG A 89 2.43 8.31 10.09
CA ARG A 89 2.55 8.89 11.43
C ARG A 89 1.50 8.35 12.40
N ASP A 90 0.24 8.26 11.96
CA ASP A 90 -0.90 7.87 12.78
C ASP A 90 -1.55 6.58 12.24
N GLU A 91 -1.63 5.56 13.09
CA GLU A 91 -2.16 4.24 12.71
C GLU A 91 -3.66 4.26 12.44
N GLU A 92 -4.44 5.03 13.20
CA GLU A 92 -5.89 5.13 13.01
C GLU A 92 -6.21 5.89 11.72
N PHE A 93 -5.41 6.90 11.39
CA PHE A 93 -5.48 7.56 10.10
C PHE A 93 -5.20 6.59 8.96
N LEU A 94 -4.13 5.79 9.06
CA LEU A 94 -3.80 4.78 8.06
C LEU A 94 -4.96 3.80 7.87
N LYS A 95 -5.49 3.21 8.96
CA LYS A 95 -6.63 2.27 8.90
C LYS A 95 -7.83 2.90 8.20
N GLN A 96 -8.15 4.15 8.54
CA GLN A 96 -9.26 4.86 7.90
C GLN A 96 -9.01 5.07 6.41
N MET A 97 -7.81 5.53 6.02
CA MET A 97 -7.44 5.70 4.62
C MET A 97 -7.52 4.40 3.83
N LEU A 98 -7.02 3.29 4.39
CA LEU A 98 -7.07 1.98 3.74
C LEU A 98 -8.51 1.48 3.55
N ASN A 99 -9.39 1.72 4.53
CA ASN A 99 -10.81 1.44 4.39
C ASN A 99 -11.45 2.30 3.29
N ASP A 100 -11.16 3.60 3.26
CA ASP A 100 -11.67 4.52 2.23
C ASP A 100 -11.16 4.11 0.82
N PHE A 101 -9.90 3.70 0.71
CA PHE A 101 -9.30 3.18 -0.52
C PHE A 101 -10.01 1.89 -0.98
N LYS A 102 -10.28 0.96 -0.06
CA LYS A 102 -11.05 -0.25 -0.33
C LYS A 102 -12.45 0.07 -0.88
N PHE A 103 -13.13 1.08 -0.32
CA PHE A 103 -14.43 1.51 -0.85
C PHE A 103 -14.29 2.17 -2.24
N TYR A 104 -13.22 2.92 -2.47
CA TYR A 104 -12.93 3.55 -3.76
C TYR A 104 -12.76 2.50 -4.87
N ILE A 105 -11.95 1.47 -4.65
CA ILE A 105 -11.70 0.42 -5.65
C ILE A 105 -12.92 -0.50 -5.88
N ASN A 106 -13.75 -0.73 -4.85
CA ASN A 106 -14.99 -1.53 -4.95
C ASN A 106 -16.07 -0.92 -5.86
N LYS A 107 -16.05 0.40 -6.07
CA LYS A 107 -17.00 1.07 -6.96
C LYS A 107 -16.79 0.73 -8.43
N ASP A 108 -15.60 0.24 -8.78
CA ASP A 108 -15.32 -0.32 -10.09
C ASP A 108 -15.50 -1.84 -10.05
N SER A 109 -16.59 -2.31 -10.66
CA SER A 109 -17.05 -3.71 -10.68
C SER A 109 -16.10 -4.72 -11.36
N PHE A 110 -14.90 -4.31 -11.76
CA PHE A 110 -13.92 -5.13 -12.47
C PHE A 110 -12.70 -5.54 -11.64
N ILE A 111 -12.54 -5.02 -10.42
CA ILE A 111 -11.40 -5.36 -9.56
C ILE A 111 -11.85 -6.31 -8.46
N ASN A 112 -11.36 -7.55 -8.54
CA ASN A 112 -11.56 -8.55 -7.51
C ASN A 112 -10.56 -8.28 -6.37
N ILE A 113 -11.02 -7.64 -5.30
CA ILE A 113 -10.20 -7.20 -4.16
C ILE A 113 -9.61 -8.37 -3.35
N GLY A 114 -10.09 -9.59 -3.60
CA GLY A 114 -9.62 -10.81 -2.93
C GLY A 114 -8.12 -11.10 -3.06
N GLU A 115 -7.39 -10.37 -3.92
CA GLU A 115 -5.96 -10.55 -4.19
C GLU A 115 -5.07 -9.38 -3.68
N ILE A 116 -5.61 -8.40 -2.96
CA ILE A 116 -4.80 -7.34 -2.34
C ILE A 116 -4.28 -7.85 -0.99
N ILE A 117 -3.03 -8.33 -0.95
CA ILE A 117 -2.41 -8.80 0.28
C ILE A 117 -1.53 -7.70 0.86
N LEU A 118 -1.78 -7.38 2.12
CA LEU A 118 -1.18 -6.31 2.89
C LEU A 118 -0.21 -6.88 3.93
N TYR A 119 0.96 -6.24 4.11
CA TYR A 119 1.69 -5.97 5.37
C TYR A 119 3.22 -6.19 5.40
N SER A 120 3.90 -5.21 6.00
CA SER A 120 5.19 -5.28 6.69
C SER A 120 5.10 -4.37 7.94
N HIS A 121 4.70 -4.92 9.10
CA HIS A 121 4.70 -4.21 10.40
C HIS A 121 5.02 -5.22 11.54
N PRO A 122 5.72 -4.84 12.63
CA PRO A 122 6.12 -5.75 13.72
C PRO A 122 4.98 -6.52 14.43
N PHE A 123 3.72 -6.13 14.31
CA PHE A 123 2.59 -6.91 14.84
C PHE A 123 1.97 -7.81 13.77
N LYS A 124 2.35 -9.09 13.83
CA LYS A 124 1.82 -10.17 12.98
C LYS A 124 0.31 -10.35 13.23
N GLY A 125 -0.52 -9.96 12.27
CA GLY A 125 -1.97 -10.19 12.31
C GLY A 125 -2.50 -10.54 10.93
N ILE A 126 -3.02 -11.75 10.77
CA ILE A 126 -3.71 -12.20 9.56
C ILE A 126 -5.07 -11.51 9.52
N VAL A 127 -5.28 -10.58 8.58
CA VAL A 127 -6.64 -10.20 8.17
C VAL A 127 -7.01 -11.13 7.01
N THR A 128 -7.46 -12.33 7.39
CA THR A 128 -8.15 -13.24 6.46
C THR A 128 -9.53 -12.66 6.17
N GLU A 129 -9.84 -12.62 4.89
CA GLU A 129 -11.19 -12.47 4.33
C GLU A 129 -11.87 -11.12 4.59
N ILE A 130 -12.26 -10.50 3.47
CA ILE A 130 -13.36 -9.55 3.38
C ILE A 130 -14.46 -10.29 2.64
#